data_AF-A0A3B0UC41-F1
#
_entry.id   AF-A0A3B0UC41-F1
#
_cell.length_a   1.000
_cell.length_b   1.000
_cell.length_c   1.000
_cell.angle_alpha   90.00
_cell.angle_beta   90.00
_cell.angle_gamma   90.00
#
_symmetry.space_group_name_H-M   'P 1'
#
loop_
_entity.id
_entity.type
_entity.pdbx_description
1 polymer ?
#
loop_
_entity_poly.entity_id
_entity_poly.type
_entity_poly.pdbx_seq_one_letter_code
_entity_poly.pdbx_strand_id
1 'polypeptide(L)' 'MGEYAANLVKKSIVGSGHADKTQIQLMVKILLPTADFKGADAADALAIAICHAHHRNYQLKEAARA' A
#
# COMPACT_ATOMS: atom_id res chain seq x y z
N MET A 1 12.39 10.93 2.38
CA MET A 1 11.16 10.44 3.01
C MET A 1 10.02 10.73 2.06
N GLY A 2 9.16 9.74 1.77
CA GLY A 2 8.08 9.87 0.81
C GLY A 2 6.74 10.01 1.53
N GLU A 3 6.03 11.10 1.26
CA GLU A 3 4.66 11.29 1.72
C GLU A 3 3.70 10.85 0.60
N TYR A 4 2.66 10.11 0.95
CA TYR A 4 1.68 9.60 0.00
C TYR A 4 0.29 10.13 0.34
N ALA A 5 -0.40 10.71 -0.65
CA ALA A 5 -1.80 11.06 -0.51
C ALA A 5 -2.64 9.80 -0.21
N ALA A 6 -3.67 9.91 0.63
CA ALA A 6 -4.52 8.77 1.01
C ALA A 6 -5.11 8.03 -0.21
N ASN A 7 -5.53 8.78 -1.24
CA ASN A 7 -6.07 8.19 -2.48
C ASN A 7 -5.00 7.43 -3.27
N LEU A 8 -3.73 7.83 -3.19
CA LEU A 8 -2.63 7.10 -3.81
C LEU A 8 -2.39 5.78 -3.10
N VAL A 9 -2.36 5.77 -1.76
CA VAL A 9 -2.24 4.54 -0.95
C VAL A 9 -3.39 3.58 -1.29
N LYS A 10 -4.63 4.07 -1.30
CA LYS A 10 -5.82 3.29 -1.68
C LYS A 10 -5.70 2.69 -3.08
N LYS A 11 -5.31 3.50 -4.06
CA LYS A 11 -5.12 3.05 -5.45
C LYS A 11 -4.00 2.02 -5.58
N SER A 12 -2.92 2.17 -4.83
CA SER A 12 -1.76 1.26 -4.87
C SER A 12 -2.04 -0.11 -4.29
N ILE A 13 -3.07 -0.26 -3.46
CA ILE A 13 -3.42 -1.51 -2.77
C ILE A 13 -4.66 -2.15 -3.39
N VAL A 14 -5.71 -1.36 -3.61
CA VAL A 14 -7.03 -1.84 -4.05
C VAL A 14 -7.27 -1.58 -5.54
N GLY A 15 -6.46 -0.75 -6.18
CA GLY A 15 -6.66 -0.32 -7.58
C GLY A 15 -7.60 0.88 -7.74
N SER A 16 -8.29 1.30 -6.67
CA SER A 16 -9.20 2.46 -6.66
C SER A 16 -8.79 3.45 -5.57
N GLY A 17 -8.73 4.74 -5.93
CA GLY A 17 -8.44 5.82 -4.97
C GLY A 17 -9.59 6.11 -4.00
N HIS A 18 -10.79 5.64 -4.30
CA HIS A 18 -11.98 5.83 -3.47
C HIS A 18 -12.33 4.60 -2.64
N ALA A 19 -11.42 3.63 -2.51
CA ALA A 19 -11.64 2.43 -1.72
C ALA A 19 -11.94 2.74 -0.24
N ASP A 20 -12.81 1.92 0.33
CA ASP A 20 -13.17 1.96 1.75
C ASP A 20 -12.06 1.39 2.63
N LYS A 21 -12.02 1.83 3.89
CA LYS A 21 -11.00 1.41 4.86
C LYS A 21 -11.01 -0.10 5.11
N THR A 22 -12.18 -0.73 5.04
CA THR A 22 -12.34 -2.19 5.13
C THR A 22 -11.72 -2.92 3.93
N GLN A 23 -11.82 -2.37 2.73
CA GLN A 23 -11.20 -2.95 1.53
C GLN A 23 -9.68 -2.90 1.60
N ILE A 24 -9.12 -1.81 2.13
CA ILE A 24 -7.67 -1.71 2.39
C ILE A 24 -7.24 -2.78 3.38
N GLN A 25 -7.93 -2.91 4.52
CA GLN A 25 -7.60 -3.90 5.55
C GLN A 25 -7.65 -5.33 5.03
N LEU A 26 -8.66 -5.66 4.22
CA LEU A 26 -8.77 -6.97 3.58
C LEU A 26 -7.59 -7.21 2.64
N MET A 27 -7.25 -6.22 1.80
CA MET A 27 -6.14 -6.36 0.86
C MET A 27 -4.78 -6.45 1.56
N VAL A 28 -4.58 -5.75 2.68
CA VAL A 28 -3.35 -5.89 3.47
C VAL A 28 -3.20 -7.34 3.97
N LYS A 29 -4.28 -8.00 4.41
CA LYS A 29 -4.24 -9.42 4.80
C LYS A 29 -3.94 -10.34 3.62
N ILE A 30 -4.47 -10.05 2.44
CA ILE A 30 -4.21 -10.83 1.22
C ILE A 30 -2.75 -10.68 0.77
N LEU A 31 -2.21 -9.46 0.82
CA LEU A 31 -0.85 -9.15 0.40
C LEU A 31 0.20 -9.60 1.40
N LEU A 32 -0.13 -9.61 2.70
CA LEU A 32 0.75 -10.02 3.80
C LEU A 32 0.07 -11.11 4.64
N PRO A 33 -0.09 -12.34 4.11
CA PRO A 33 -0.86 -13.40 4.78
C PRO A 33 -0.24 -13.88 6.10
N THR A 34 1.05 -13.60 6.33
CA THR A 34 1.77 -13.93 7.57
C THR A 34 1.84 -12.78 8.56
N ALA A 35 1.35 -11.58 8.20
CA ALA A 35 1.37 -10.44 9.10
C ALA A 35 0.22 -10.53 10.11
N ASP A 36 0.55 -10.70 11.39
CA ASP A 36 -0.39 -10.55 12.48
C ASP A 36 -0.44 -9.07 12.90
N PHE A 37 -1.51 -8.38 12.53
CA PHE A 37 -1.75 -7.00 12.92
C PHE A 37 -3.14 -6.85 13.51
N LYS A 38 -3.23 -6.05 14.57
CA LYS A 38 -4.48 -5.77 15.29
C LYS A 38 -4.80 -4.28 15.18
N GLY A 39 -6.04 -3.98 14.84
CA GLY A 39 -6.54 -2.60 14.77
C GLY A 39 -6.31 -1.91 13.43
N ALA A 40 -7.02 -0.80 13.24
CA ALA A 40 -7.03 -0.04 12.00
C ALA A 40 -5.70 0.68 11.72
N ASP A 41 -5.04 1.17 12.76
CA ASP A 41 -3.80 1.95 12.63
C ASP A 41 -2.63 1.10 12.13
N ALA A 42 -2.53 -0.15 12.63
CA ALA A 42 -1.53 -1.09 12.16
C ALA A 42 -1.74 -1.44 10.68
N ALA A 43 -3.00 -1.59 10.25
CA ALA A 43 -3.33 -1.82 8.85
C ALA A 43 -2.95 -0.62 7.96
N ASP A 44 -3.20 0.61 8.43
CA ASP A 44 -2.84 1.83 7.70
C ASP A 44 -1.31 1.97 7.57
N ALA A 45 -0.55 1.67 8.62
CA ALA A 45 0.91 1.67 8.57
C ALA A 45 1.45 0.65 7.56
N LEU A 46 0.91 -0.58 7.56
CA LEU A 46 1.26 -1.61 6.57
C LEU A 46 0.87 -1.21 5.15
N ALA A 47 -0.30 -0.59 4.98
CA ALA A 47 -0.76 -0.05 3.71
C ALA A 47 0.23 1.00 3.14
N ILE A 48 0.69 1.93 3.96
CA ILE A 48 1.70 2.92 3.57
C ILE A 48 3.01 2.24 3.19
N ALA A 49 3.45 1.24 3.95
CA ALA A 49 4.67 0.49 3.64
C ALA A 49 4.59 -0.25 2.29
N ILE A 50 3.45 -0.90 2.01
CA ILE A 50 3.18 -1.54 0.71
C ILE A 50 3.19 -0.50 -0.41
N CYS A 51 2.50 0.64 -0.22
CA CYS A 51 2.48 1.73 -1.18
C CYS A 51 3.89 2.24 -1.48
N HIS A 52 4.72 2.42 -0.45
CA HIS A 52 6.11 2.83 -0.60
C HIS A 52 6.93 1.81 -1.40
N ALA A 53 6.81 0.52 -1.08
CA ALA A 53 7.50 -0.55 -1.79
C ALA A 53 7.11 -0.61 -3.28
N HIS A 54 5.81 -0.50 -3.58
CA HIS A 54 5.31 -0.44 -4.96
C HIS A 54 5.86 0.75 -5.73
N HIS A 55 5.87 1.94 -5.10
CA HIS A 55 6.37 3.16 -5.74
C HIS A 55 7.89 3.11 -5.98
N ARG A 56 8.65 2.61 -5.01
CA ARG A 56 10.11 2.40 -5.14
C ARG A 56 10.44 1.39 -6.23
N ASN A 57 9.71 0.28 -6.31
CA ASN A 57 9.90 -0.74 -7.35
C ASN A 57 9.62 -0.19 -8.76
N TYR A 58 8.64 0.69 -8.91
CA TYR A 58 8.37 1.35 -10.20
C TYR A 58 9.55 2.24 -10.62
N GLN A 59 10.07 3.07 -9.71
CA GLN A 59 11.23 3.93 -9.98
C GLN A 59 12.49 3.13 -10.35
N LEU A 60 12.75 2.03 -9.64
CA LEU A 60 13.88 1.15 -9.95
C LEU A 60 13.75 0.48 -11.33
N LYS A 61 12.53 0.06 -11.71
CA LYS A 61 12.28 -0.53 -13.03
C LYS A 61 12.44 0.48 -14.16
N GLU A 62 12.00 1.72 -13.97
CA GLU A 62 12.19 2.79 -14.96
C GLU A 62 13.66 3.19 -15.09
N ALA A 63 14.39 3.31 -13.98
CA ALA A 63 15.82 3.60 -14.00
C ALA A 63 16.64 2.48 -14.68
N ALA A 64 16.24 1.21 -14.54
CA ALA A 64 16.89 0.08 -15.20
C ALA A 64 16.58 -0.03 -16.71
N ARG A 65 15.64 0.76 -17.23
CA ARG A 65 15.27 0.82 -18.66
C ARG A 65 15.93 1.98 -19.40
N ALA A 66 16.56 2.92 -18.67
CA ALA A 66 17.30 4.07 -19.19
C ALA A 66 18.78 3.74 -19.33
#